data_AF-A0A3D5KMM4-F1
#
_entry.id   AF-A0A3D5KMM4-F1
#
_cell.length_a   1.000
_cell.length_b   1.000
_cell.length_c   1.000
_cell.angle_alpha   90.00
_cell.angle_beta   90.00
_cell.angle_gamma   90.00
#
_symmetry.space_group_name_H-M   'P 1'
#
loop_
_entity.id
_entity.type
_entity.pdbx_description
1 polymer ?
#
loop_
_entity_poly.entity_id
_entity_poly.type
_entity_poly.pdbx_seq_one_letter_code
_entity_poly.pdbx_strand_id
1 'polypeptide(L)'
;MKTSRRKFIQTSAAIASLASVNKIFAQPKITKPIVVSTWNFGVGANAEAWKILAKNGRALDAVEAGVQVPEGDPKETSVGLGGLPDRDGRVTLDACIMDENANIGSVACLEHIVHPISVARKVMEKTPHVMLVGDGALQFALANGFKKEKLLTPESEKAWKEWLKTAKYKPIANIENHDTIGMIAMDANQNLSGACTTSGMAYKLHGRVGDSPIIGAGLFVDNEIGAATSTGVGEEVIRICGSHLVVELMRQGNSPQEACELAVKRIVKNQPAKSKEIQVGFLAINKNGEVGAYALLKGFTYAVYSDEIPNKIFEAKSYY
;
A
#
# COMPACT_ATOMS: atom_id res chain seq x y z
N MET A 1 28.02 -69.95 -49.22
CA MET A 1 28.92 -68.80 -49.04
C MET A 1 28.27 -67.81 -48.07
N LYS A 2 28.97 -67.54 -46.95
CA LYS A 2 28.95 -66.32 -46.11
C LYS A 2 27.64 -65.76 -45.51
N THR A 3 27.60 -65.86 -44.16
CA THR A 3 27.29 -64.82 -43.13
C THR A 3 25.84 -64.35 -42.93
N SER A 4 25.14 -64.53 -41.80
CA SER A 4 25.38 -64.31 -40.35
C SER A 4 24.72 -63.02 -39.82
N ARG A 5 24.02 -63.18 -38.67
CA ARG A 5 23.72 -62.23 -37.56
C ARG A 5 22.36 -61.49 -37.49
N ARG A 6 21.57 -61.97 -36.49
CA ARG A 6 20.91 -61.26 -35.37
C ARG A 6 19.37 -61.18 -35.34
N LYS A 7 18.82 -62.11 -34.55
CA LYS A 7 17.72 -61.99 -33.55
C LYS A 7 17.08 -60.60 -33.42
N PHE A 8 15.80 -60.52 -33.74
CA PHE A 8 14.87 -59.52 -33.24
C PHE A 8 13.92 -60.23 -32.27
N ILE A 9 14.17 -60.11 -30.96
CA ILE A 9 13.38 -60.71 -29.88
C ILE A 9 12.88 -59.57 -28.98
N GLN A 10 11.56 -59.56 -28.81
CA GLN A 10 10.77 -59.11 -27.65
C GLN A 10 10.94 -57.69 -27.11
N THR A 11 9.83 -56.95 -27.14
CA THR A 11 9.52 -55.80 -26.26
C THR A 11 8.04 -55.49 -26.50
N SER A 12 7.14 -55.19 -25.57
CA SER A 12 7.01 -55.39 -24.12
C SER A 12 5.54 -55.08 -23.86
N ALA A 13 4.76 -56.04 -23.36
CA ALA A 13 3.42 -55.75 -22.82
C ALA A 13 3.59 -55.37 -21.35
N ALA A 14 3.66 -54.08 -21.07
CA ALA A 14 3.56 -53.55 -19.70
C ALA A 14 2.24 -52.81 -19.56
N ILE A 15 1.29 -53.46 -18.90
CA ILE A 15 0.04 -52.90 -18.41
C ILE A 15 0.43 -51.87 -17.34
N ALA A 16 0.41 -50.58 -17.69
CA ALA A 16 0.50 -49.50 -16.71
C ALA A 16 -0.89 -49.28 -16.11
N SER A 17 -1.05 -49.73 -14.87
CA SER A 17 -2.16 -49.39 -14.00
C SER A 17 -2.29 -47.87 -13.87
N LEU A 18 -3.40 -47.32 -14.38
CA LEU A 18 -3.88 -45.98 -14.08
C LEU A 18 -4.30 -45.94 -12.60
N ALA A 19 -3.33 -45.78 -11.70
CA ALA A 19 -3.61 -45.34 -10.35
C ALA A 19 -4.01 -43.86 -10.43
N SER A 20 -5.31 -43.61 -10.40
CA SER A 20 -5.91 -42.30 -10.23
C SER A 20 -5.42 -41.68 -8.91
N VAL A 21 -4.40 -40.83 -9.00
CA VAL A 21 -3.95 -39.99 -7.89
C VAL A 21 -5.00 -38.89 -7.70
N ASN A 22 -5.99 -39.16 -6.84
CA ASN A 22 -6.77 -38.11 -6.23
C ASN A 22 -5.83 -37.30 -5.32
N LYS A 23 -5.16 -36.28 -5.87
CA LYS A 23 -4.58 -35.21 -5.06
C LYS A 23 -5.76 -34.48 -4.43
N ILE A 24 -6.08 -34.85 -3.19
CA ILE A 24 -6.90 -34.04 -2.30
C ILE A 24 -6.11 -32.75 -2.09
N PHE A 25 -6.43 -31.70 -2.86
CA PHE A 25 -5.92 -30.37 -2.59
C PHE A 25 -6.56 -29.93 -1.26
N ALA A 26 -5.76 -29.88 -0.20
CA ALA A 26 -6.19 -29.26 1.06
C ALA A 26 -6.63 -27.83 0.75
N GLN A 27 -7.82 -27.43 1.21
CA GLN A 27 -8.24 -26.04 1.06
C GLN A 27 -7.27 -25.14 1.82
N PRO A 28 -6.85 -24.01 1.22
CA PRO A 28 -5.93 -23.08 1.88
C PRO A 28 -6.55 -22.57 3.18
N LYS A 29 -5.75 -22.52 4.24
CA LYS A 29 -6.17 -21.97 5.54
C LYS A 29 -6.36 -20.46 5.39
N ILE A 30 -7.57 -19.98 5.69
CA ILE A 30 -7.90 -18.55 5.59
C ILE A 30 -7.53 -17.85 6.90
N THR A 31 -6.69 -16.82 6.82
CA THR A 31 -6.32 -15.98 7.97
C THR A 31 -7.19 -14.72 8.00
N LYS A 32 -8.11 -14.63 8.96
CA LYS A 32 -9.01 -13.47 9.13
C LYS A 32 -9.53 -13.36 10.57
N PRO A 33 -9.89 -12.16 11.05
CA PRO A 33 -9.55 -10.88 10.44
C PRO A 33 -8.04 -10.63 10.45
N ILE A 34 -7.56 -9.79 9.54
CA ILE A 34 -6.15 -9.43 9.44
C ILE A 34 -6.02 -7.99 8.95
N VAL A 35 -5.07 -7.24 9.51
CA VAL A 35 -4.69 -5.91 9.04
C VAL A 35 -3.18 -5.84 8.88
N VAL A 36 -2.74 -5.21 7.81
CA VAL A 36 -1.33 -4.94 7.56
C VAL A 36 -1.12 -3.48 7.16
N SER A 37 0.02 -2.93 7.56
CA SER A 37 0.37 -1.54 7.28
C SER A 37 1.86 -1.35 7.04
N THR A 38 2.21 -0.30 6.30
CA THR A 38 3.60 0.04 5.98
C THR A 38 4.30 0.68 7.18
N TRP A 39 5.60 0.39 7.32
CA TRP A 39 6.54 0.98 8.28
C TRP A 39 6.27 0.67 9.76
N ASN A 40 7.17 1.16 10.61
CA ASN A 40 7.16 0.86 12.05
C ASN A 40 5.99 1.50 12.78
N PHE A 41 5.59 2.73 12.39
CA PHE A 41 4.40 3.40 12.94
C PHE A 41 3.09 2.63 12.64
N GLY A 42 3.15 1.67 11.70
CA GLY A 42 2.08 0.72 11.42
C GLY A 42 1.63 -0.09 12.63
N VAL A 43 2.48 -0.29 13.65
CA VAL A 43 2.08 -0.99 14.89
C VAL A 43 1.00 -0.22 15.65
N GLY A 44 1.17 1.10 15.81
CA GLY A 44 0.17 1.95 16.47
C GLY A 44 -1.13 2.00 15.67
N ALA A 45 -1.00 2.16 14.35
CA ALA A 45 -2.12 2.19 13.42
C ALA A 45 -2.90 0.85 13.43
N ASN A 46 -2.21 -0.29 13.36
CA ASN A 46 -2.81 -1.62 13.41
C ASN A 46 -3.55 -1.87 14.73
N ALA A 47 -3.02 -1.36 15.85
CA ALA A 47 -3.68 -1.51 17.15
C ALA A 47 -5.04 -0.80 17.18
N GLU A 48 -5.17 0.36 16.54
CA GLU A 48 -6.45 1.08 16.42
C GLU A 48 -7.40 0.35 15.48
N ALA A 49 -6.93 -0.05 14.29
CA ALA A 49 -7.72 -0.85 13.35
C ALA A 49 -8.24 -2.16 14.00
N TRP A 50 -7.43 -2.80 14.83
CA TRP A 50 -7.79 -4.05 15.50
C TRP A 50 -8.93 -3.89 16.52
N LYS A 51 -9.10 -2.72 17.14
CA LYS A 51 -10.23 -2.48 18.05
C LYS A 51 -11.58 -2.62 17.35
N ILE A 52 -11.61 -2.37 16.04
CA ILE A 52 -12.78 -2.52 15.17
C ILE A 52 -12.88 -3.96 14.67
N LEU A 53 -11.78 -4.50 14.10
CA LEU A 53 -11.77 -5.86 13.54
C LEU A 53 -12.05 -6.95 14.58
N ALA A 54 -11.51 -6.83 15.80
CA ALA A 54 -11.74 -7.77 16.90
C ALA A 54 -13.21 -7.82 17.36
N LYS A 55 -14.01 -6.82 16.98
CA LYS A 55 -15.45 -6.76 17.25
C LYS A 55 -16.28 -7.13 16.01
N ASN A 56 -15.67 -7.76 15.01
CA ASN A 56 -16.27 -8.06 13.71
C ASN A 56 -16.76 -6.81 12.96
N GLY A 57 -16.13 -5.66 13.20
CA GLY A 57 -16.38 -4.44 12.43
C GLY A 57 -15.86 -4.56 10.99
N ARG A 58 -16.33 -3.64 10.13
CA ARG A 58 -16.02 -3.63 8.71
C ARG A 58 -14.56 -3.25 8.45
N ALA A 59 -13.93 -3.86 7.45
CA ALA A 59 -12.56 -3.55 7.06
C ALA A 59 -12.37 -2.05 6.72
N LEU A 60 -13.35 -1.42 6.06
CA LEU A 60 -13.33 0.01 5.74
C LEU A 60 -13.19 0.90 6.98
N ASP A 61 -13.96 0.62 8.03
CA ASP A 61 -13.93 1.39 9.28
C ASP A 61 -12.57 1.19 9.99
N ALA A 62 -12.04 -0.03 9.92
CA ALA A 62 -10.75 -0.37 10.53
C ALA A 62 -9.58 0.37 9.86
N VAL A 63 -9.52 0.39 8.53
CA VAL A 63 -8.43 1.08 7.81
C VAL A 63 -8.49 2.59 7.95
N GLU A 64 -9.69 3.18 8.00
CA GLU A 64 -9.84 4.62 8.29
C GLU A 64 -9.32 4.95 9.69
N ALA A 65 -9.81 4.27 10.73
CA ALA A 65 -9.39 4.53 12.10
C ALA A 65 -7.89 4.28 12.32
N GLY A 66 -7.35 3.24 11.66
CA GLY A 66 -5.93 2.91 11.74
C GLY A 66 -5.03 4.02 11.22
N VAL A 67 -5.27 4.51 10.00
CA VAL A 67 -4.39 5.53 9.40
C VAL A 67 -4.61 6.94 9.99
N GLN A 68 -5.74 7.19 10.66
CA GLN A 68 -5.93 8.42 11.44
C GLN A 68 -4.93 8.57 12.60
N VAL A 69 -4.35 7.46 13.10
CA VAL A 69 -3.35 7.48 14.18
C VAL A 69 -2.12 8.30 13.77
N PRO A 70 -1.37 7.96 12.71
CA PRO A 70 -0.25 8.78 12.26
C PRO A 70 -0.69 10.12 11.65
N GLU A 71 -1.88 10.24 11.06
CA GLU A 71 -2.37 11.56 10.61
C GLU A 71 -2.52 12.56 11.76
N GLY A 72 -2.86 12.09 12.96
CA GLY A 72 -3.00 12.91 14.16
C GLY A 72 -1.74 13.03 15.00
N ASP A 73 -0.65 12.31 14.68
CA ASP A 73 0.60 12.36 15.45
C ASP A 73 1.56 13.42 14.90
N PRO A 74 1.76 14.57 15.58
CA PRO A 74 2.65 15.62 15.11
C PRO A 74 4.13 15.21 15.03
N LYS A 75 4.50 14.04 15.58
CA LYS A 75 5.86 13.49 15.48
C LYS A 75 6.08 12.72 14.18
N GLU A 76 5.01 12.28 13.51
CA GLU A 76 5.10 11.60 12.22
C GLU A 76 5.09 12.62 11.09
N THR A 77 6.28 13.05 10.69
CA THR A 77 6.47 14.18 9.75
C THR A 77 6.18 13.86 8.29
N SER A 78 5.60 12.70 8.00
CA SER A 78 5.28 12.20 6.66
C SER A 78 3.78 12.02 6.39
N VAL A 79 2.93 12.19 7.41
CA VAL A 79 1.49 11.95 7.33
C VAL A 79 0.75 13.00 8.15
N GLY A 80 -0.27 13.64 7.57
CA GLY A 80 -1.18 14.52 8.32
C GLY A 80 -0.52 15.70 9.04
N LEU A 81 -0.89 15.87 10.31
CA LEU A 81 -0.40 16.92 11.20
C LEU A 81 1.11 16.82 11.41
N GLY A 82 1.83 17.94 11.25
CA GLY A 82 3.28 17.92 11.36
C GLY A 82 4.00 17.44 10.11
N GLY A 83 3.27 17.05 9.05
CA GLY A 83 3.83 16.75 7.74
C GLY A 83 4.77 17.86 7.24
N LEU A 84 5.91 17.46 6.65
CA LEU A 84 6.84 18.44 6.07
C LEU A 84 6.16 19.16 4.89
N PRO A 85 6.25 20.51 4.83
CA PRO A 85 5.52 21.27 3.84
C PRO A 85 6.12 21.12 2.43
N ASP A 86 5.40 21.61 1.44
CA ASP A 86 5.98 21.96 0.15
C ASP A 86 7.05 23.07 0.29
N ARG A 87 7.74 23.36 -0.81
CA ARG A 87 8.83 24.37 -0.79
C ARG A 87 8.37 25.77 -0.39
N ASP A 88 7.07 26.06 -0.50
CA ASP A 88 6.45 27.36 -0.22
C ASP A 88 5.89 27.42 1.22
N GLY A 89 6.13 26.38 2.03
CA GLY A 89 5.74 26.33 3.45
C GLY A 89 4.31 25.86 3.68
N ARG A 90 3.66 25.25 2.68
CA ARG A 90 2.29 24.75 2.78
C ARG A 90 2.26 23.25 3.03
N VAL A 91 1.52 22.84 4.04
CA VAL A 91 1.29 21.41 4.31
C VAL A 91 0.08 20.97 3.51
N THR A 92 0.35 20.32 2.39
CA THR A 92 -0.66 19.78 1.46
C THR A 92 -0.68 18.26 1.55
N LEU A 93 -1.84 17.68 1.83
CA LEU A 93 -2.00 16.25 2.10
C LEU A 93 -2.72 15.53 0.96
N ASP A 94 -2.36 14.27 0.78
CA ASP A 94 -2.93 13.38 -0.23
C ASP A 94 -3.46 12.11 0.46
N ALA A 95 -4.68 11.67 0.14
CA ALA A 95 -5.23 10.42 0.66
C ALA A 95 -6.26 9.78 -0.29
N CYS A 96 -6.32 8.45 -0.31
CA CYS A 96 -7.44 7.71 -0.90
C CYS A 96 -7.85 6.50 -0.06
N ILE A 97 -9.11 6.08 -0.25
CA ILE A 97 -9.71 4.93 0.41
C ILE A 97 -10.49 4.11 -0.62
N MET A 98 -10.49 2.79 -0.46
CA MET A 98 -11.21 1.86 -1.34
C MET A 98 -11.85 0.74 -0.52
N ASP A 99 -13.12 0.46 -0.79
CA ASP A 99 -13.89 -0.55 -0.08
C ASP A 99 -14.04 -1.88 -0.86
N GLU A 100 -14.74 -2.82 -0.25
CA GLU A 100 -14.94 -4.18 -0.76
C GLU A 100 -15.82 -4.29 -2.00
N ASN A 101 -16.52 -3.21 -2.39
CA ASN A 101 -17.43 -3.15 -3.53
C ASN A 101 -16.91 -2.24 -4.64
N ALA A 102 -15.59 -1.97 -4.63
CA ALA A 102 -14.94 -1.04 -5.54
C ALA A 102 -15.41 0.42 -5.44
N ASN A 103 -16.07 0.81 -4.34
CA ASN A 103 -16.29 2.22 -4.06
C ASN A 103 -14.95 2.86 -3.69
N ILE A 104 -14.74 4.08 -4.19
CA ILE A 104 -13.48 4.80 -4.02
C ILE A 104 -13.72 6.27 -3.69
N GLY A 105 -12.81 6.82 -2.90
CA GLY A 105 -12.75 8.25 -2.63
C GLY A 105 -11.33 8.71 -2.46
N SER A 106 -11.07 9.96 -2.83
CA SER A 106 -9.73 10.53 -2.87
C SER A 106 -9.75 12.04 -2.68
N VAL A 107 -8.73 12.53 -2.00
CA VAL A 107 -8.36 13.94 -1.95
C VAL A 107 -6.87 14.10 -2.25
N ALA A 108 -6.51 15.16 -2.99
CA ALA A 108 -5.11 15.49 -3.21
C ALA A 108 -4.83 16.98 -3.05
N CYS A 109 -3.61 17.29 -2.63
CA CYS A 109 -3.15 18.64 -2.34
C CYS A 109 -4.09 19.40 -1.38
N LEU A 110 -4.68 18.70 -0.40
CA LEU A 110 -5.62 19.26 0.58
C LEU A 110 -4.85 19.96 1.71
N GLU A 111 -5.16 21.23 1.97
CA GLU A 111 -4.62 21.96 3.12
C GLU A 111 -5.62 21.98 4.29
N HIS A 112 -5.09 22.22 5.50
CA HIS A 112 -5.83 22.57 6.72
C HIS A 112 -6.72 21.51 7.36
N ILE A 113 -6.80 20.28 6.85
CA ILE A 113 -7.58 19.20 7.46
C ILE A 113 -6.63 18.13 7.98
N VAL A 114 -6.69 17.81 9.28
CA VAL A 114 -5.78 16.82 9.91
C VAL A 114 -5.96 15.43 9.31
N HIS A 115 -7.22 15.03 9.07
CA HIS A 115 -7.58 13.68 8.62
C HIS A 115 -8.07 13.66 7.16
N PRO A 116 -7.18 13.76 6.16
CA PRO A 116 -7.57 13.71 4.75
C PRO A 116 -8.21 12.36 4.37
N ILE A 117 -7.88 11.24 5.03
CA ILE A 117 -8.52 9.95 4.74
C ILE A 117 -10.04 9.99 4.95
N SER A 118 -10.50 10.70 5.98
CA SER A 118 -11.93 10.83 6.28
C SER A 118 -12.63 11.76 5.30
N VAL A 119 -11.93 12.76 4.76
CA VAL A 119 -12.45 13.56 3.66
C VAL A 119 -12.57 12.70 2.41
N ALA A 120 -11.57 11.88 2.09
CA ALA A 120 -11.62 10.92 0.99
C ALA A 120 -12.81 9.95 1.13
N ARG A 121 -13.05 9.39 2.33
CA ARG A 121 -14.25 8.57 2.60
C ARG A 121 -15.54 9.35 2.39
N LYS A 122 -15.61 10.62 2.79
CA LYS A 122 -16.79 11.46 2.50
C LYS A 122 -16.97 11.73 1.02
N VAL A 123 -15.90 11.90 0.24
CA VAL A 123 -15.99 12.01 -1.23
C VAL A 123 -16.67 10.76 -1.80
N MET A 124 -16.22 9.57 -1.37
CA MET A 124 -16.79 8.28 -1.75
C MET A 124 -18.28 8.15 -1.41
N GLU A 125 -18.67 8.52 -0.19
CA GLU A 125 -20.03 8.26 0.32
C GLU A 125 -21.07 9.35 0.00
N LYS A 126 -20.63 10.58 -0.28
CA LYS A 126 -21.50 11.77 -0.34
C LYS A 126 -21.49 12.50 -1.67
N THR A 127 -20.73 12.02 -2.66
CA THR A 127 -20.63 12.68 -3.97
C THR A 127 -20.72 11.66 -5.12
N PRO A 128 -21.10 12.10 -6.32
CA PRO A 128 -20.98 11.27 -7.53
C PRO A 128 -19.54 11.26 -8.09
N HIS A 129 -18.58 11.87 -7.39
CA HIS A 129 -17.18 11.97 -7.79
C HIS A 129 -16.31 11.08 -6.90
N VAL A 130 -15.11 10.79 -7.37
CA VAL A 130 -14.17 9.90 -6.66
C VAL A 130 -12.89 10.60 -6.22
N MET A 131 -12.64 11.81 -6.72
CA MET A 131 -11.43 12.57 -6.41
C MET A 131 -11.71 14.07 -6.44
N LEU A 132 -11.34 14.77 -5.36
CA LEU A 132 -11.34 16.24 -5.28
C LEU A 132 -9.94 16.73 -4.94
N VAL A 133 -9.57 17.92 -5.40
CA VAL A 133 -8.21 18.45 -5.18
C VAL A 133 -8.21 19.89 -4.71
N GLY A 134 -7.15 20.29 -3.99
CA GLY A 134 -6.90 21.67 -3.57
C GLY A 134 -8.07 22.33 -2.85
N ASP A 135 -8.38 23.55 -3.26
CA ASP A 135 -9.47 24.35 -2.67
C ASP A 135 -10.84 23.67 -2.75
N GLY A 136 -11.11 22.91 -3.83
CA GLY A 136 -12.37 22.20 -3.98
C GLY A 136 -12.53 21.08 -2.94
N ALA A 137 -11.44 20.36 -2.64
CA ALA A 137 -11.44 19.36 -1.57
C ALA A 137 -11.65 20.01 -0.19
N LEU A 138 -11.03 21.16 0.05
CA LEU A 138 -11.19 21.90 1.30
C LEU A 138 -12.61 22.43 1.47
N GLN A 139 -13.19 23.06 0.44
CA GLN A 139 -14.58 23.53 0.47
C GLN A 139 -15.54 22.39 0.80
N PHE A 140 -15.36 21.23 0.14
CA PHE A 140 -16.13 20.03 0.42
C PHE A 140 -15.95 19.53 1.86
N ALA A 141 -14.72 19.50 2.38
CA ALA A 141 -14.45 19.12 3.75
C ALA A 141 -15.20 20.03 4.74
N LEU A 142 -15.13 21.35 4.57
CA LEU A 142 -15.83 22.29 5.45
C LEU A 142 -17.36 22.13 5.37
N ALA A 143 -17.91 21.92 4.18
CA ALA A 143 -19.34 21.66 3.99
C ALA A 143 -19.81 20.37 4.70
N ASN A 144 -18.89 19.44 4.97
CA ASN A 144 -19.14 18.18 5.68
C ASN A 144 -18.70 18.22 7.16
N GLY A 145 -18.46 19.41 7.72
CA GLY A 145 -18.24 19.59 9.15
C GLY A 145 -16.79 19.42 9.62
N PHE A 146 -15.83 19.25 8.72
CA PHE A 146 -14.42 19.29 9.07
C PHE A 146 -14.01 20.74 9.41
N LYS A 147 -12.98 20.88 10.26
CA LYS A 147 -12.48 22.18 10.71
C LYS A 147 -11.12 22.46 10.12
N LYS A 148 -10.87 23.73 9.80
CA LYS A 148 -9.51 24.20 9.46
C LYS A 148 -8.63 24.16 10.69
N GLU A 149 -7.46 23.58 10.54
CA GLU A 149 -6.42 23.51 11.56
C GLU A 149 -5.06 23.88 10.96
N LYS A 150 -4.15 24.36 11.82
CA LYS A 150 -2.77 24.66 11.42
C LYS A 150 -1.97 23.35 11.44
N LEU A 151 -1.72 22.79 10.25
CA LEU A 151 -0.97 21.55 10.12
C LEU A 151 0.55 21.71 10.26
N LEU A 152 1.07 22.90 9.93
CA LEU A 152 2.49 23.21 10.06
C LEU A 152 2.88 23.45 11.52
N THR A 153 3.52 22.45 12.13
CA THR A 153 4.06 22.52 13.49
C THR A 153 5.30 23.42 13.56
N PRO A 154 5.67 23.96 14.74
CA PRO A 154 6.91 24.71 14.92
C PRO A 154 8.16 23.92 14.49
N GLU A 155 8.17 22.61 14.72
CA GLU A 155 9.26 21.71 14.36
C GLU A 155 9.40 21.61 12.83
N SER A 156 8.30 21.38 12.11
CA SER A 156 8.30 21.29 10.64
C SER A 156 8.56 22.64 9.98
N GLU A 157 8.09 23.74 10.57
CA GLU A 157 8.43 25.10 10.14
C GLU A 157 9.93 25.39 10.29
N LYS A 158 10.54 24.94 11.40
CA LYS A 158 11.98 25.06 11.63
C LYS A 158 12.77 24.24 10.60
N ALA A 159 12.36 22.99 10.33
CA ALA A 159 13.00 22.14 9.33
C ALA A 159 12.92 22.76 7.92
N TRP A 160 11.76 23.29 7.53
CA TRP A 160 11.57 23.99 6.26
C TRP A 160 12.46 25.24 6.14
N LYS A 161 12.52 26.09 7.18
CA LYS A 161 13.40 27.26 7.19
C LYS A 161 14.88 26.89 7.10
N GLU A 162 15.28 25.77 7.68
CA GLU A 162 16.64 25.25 7.53
C GLU A 162 16.91 24.80 6.08
N TRP A 163 15.98 24.07 5.48
CA TRP A 163 16.08 23.63 4.09
C TRP A 163 16.19 24.82 3.12
N LEU A 164 15.42 25.89 3.32
CA LEU A 164 15.43 27.11 2.49
C LEU A 164 16.80 27.78 2.38
N LYS A 165 17.71 27.57 3.35
CA LYS A 165 19.08 28.10 3.26
C LYS A 165 19.86 27.56 2.05
N THR A 166 19.52 26.35 1.60
CA THR A 166 20.13 25.73 0.41
C THR A 166 19.15 25.59 -0.74
N ALA A 167 17.85 25.43 -0.45
CA ALA A 167 16.76 25.19 -1.41
C ALA A 167 17.08 24.07 -2.43
N LYS A 168 17.93 23.10 -2.05
CA LYS A 168 18.29 21.97 -2.90
C LYS A 168 17.23 20.89 -2.73
N TYR A 169 16.37 20.76 -3.72
CA TYR A 169 15.41 19.67 -3.78
C TYR A 169 16.11 18.36 -4.17
N LYS A 170 16.25 17.45 -3.21
CA LYS A 170 16.70 16.08 -3.42
C LYS A 170 15.80 15.15 -2.61
N PRO A 171 14.71 14.63 -3.19
CA PRO A 171 13.87 13.67 -2.51
C PRO A 171 14.66 12.38 -2.32
N ILE A 172 15.06 12.09 -1.08
CA ILE A 172 15.70 10.83 -0.71
C ILE A 172 14.67 10.08 0.14
N ALA A 173 13.87 9.24 -0.50
CA ALA A 173 13.04 8.28 0.21
C ALA A 173 13.96 7.18 0.76
N ASN A 174 14.23 7.18 2.06
CA ASN A 174 15.06 6.18 2.75
C ASN A 174 14.42 5.82 4.11
N ILE A 175 15.07 4.96 4.89
CA ILE A 175 14.62 4.46 6.21
C ILE A 175 14.25 5.58 7.20
N GLU A 176 14.77 6.79 7.01
CA GLU A 176 14.55 7.93 7.91
C GLU A 176 13.62 9.00 7.30
N ASN A 177 13.30 8.89 6.02
CA ASN A 177 12.45 9.80 5.24
C ASN A 177 11.46 8.95 4.44
N HIS A 178 10.42 8.49 5.13
CA HIS A 178 9.32 7.75 4.53
C HIS A 178 8.21 8.71 4.12
N ASP A 179 7.52 8.36 3.04
CA ASP A 179 6.54 9.28 2.47
C ASP A 179 5.11 8.96 2.92
N THR A 180 4.75 7.76 3.38
CA THR A 180 3.32 7.36 3.38
C THR A 180 2.97 6.28 4.41
N ILE A 181 1.76 6.32 4.97
CA ILE A 181 1.12 5.12 5.52
C ILE A 181 0.11 4.54 4.52
N GLY A 182 0.33 3.29 4.15
CA GLY A 182 -0.64 2.43 3.50
C GLY A 182 -1.14 1.37 4.48
N MET A 183 -2.45 1.13 4.51
CA MET A 183 -3.08 0.09 5.33
C MET A 183 -4.10 -0.68 4.51
N ILE A 184 -4.07 -2.00 4.60
CA ILE A 184 -5.05 -2.90 3.98
C ILE A 184 -5.52 -3.91 5.03
N ALA A 185 -6.81 -4.20 5.04
CA ALA A 185 -7.41 -5.11 6.00
C ALA A 185 -8.42 -6.05 5.34
N MET A 186 -8.55 -7.24 5.91
CA MET A 186 -9.62 -8.17 5.65
C MET A 186 -10.40 -8.40 6.95
N ASP A 187 -11.70 -8.16 6.92
CA ASP A 187 -12.56 -8.37 8.10
C ASP A 187 -13.03 -9.83 8.26
N ALA A 188 -13.82 -10.09 9.30
CA ALA A 188 -14.35 -11.42 9.61
C ALA A 188 -15.22 -12.00 8.47
N ASN A 189 -15.86 -11.14 7.67
CA ASN A 189 -16.65 -11.51 6.50
C ASN A 189 -15.80 -11.73 5.24
N GLN A 190 -14.47 -11.63 5.37
CA GLN A 190 -13.49 -11.64 4.27
C GLN A 190 -13.57 -10.42 3.38
N ASN A 191 -14.25 -9.35 3.78
CA ASN A 191 -14.30 -8.16 2.95
C ASN A 191 -12.98 -7.39 3.09
N LEU A 192 -12.42 -7.01 1.94
CA LEU A 192 -11.16 -6.28 1.83
C LEU A 192 -11.44 -4.78 1.74
N SER A 193 -10.63 -3.98 2.40
CA SER A 193 -10.61 -2.52 2.22
C SER A 193 -9.20 -2.01 2.44
N GLY A 194 -8.94 -0.79 1.97
CA GLY A 194 -7.64 -0.16 2.17
C GLY A 194 -7.72 1.36 2.23
N ALA A 195 -6.69 1.94 2.82
CA ALA A 195 -6.49 3.36 3.00
C ALA A 195 -5.02 3.71 2.74
N CYS A 196 -4.77 4.84 2.11
CA CYS A 196 -3.42 5.36 1.87
C CYS A 196 -3.43 6.87 2.09
N THR A 197 -2.51 7.40 2.90
CA THR A 197 -2.46 8.82 3.29
C THR A 197 -1.03 9.30 3.57
N THR A 198 -0.77 10.57 3.24
CA THR A 198 0.58 11.16 3.21
C THR A 198 0.55 12.70 3.23
N SER A 199 1.64 13.35 3.67
CA SER A 199 1.95 14.76 3.36
C SER A 199 2.71 14.96 2.04
N GLY A 200 3.06 13.88 1.37
CA GLY A 200 3.89 13.79 0.18
C GLY A 200 5.38 14.01 0.47
N MET A 201 6.18 14.02 -0.59
CA MET A 201 7.61 14.27 -0.47
C MET A 201 7.87 15.66 0.14
N ALA A 202 8.75 15.70 1.15
CA ALA A 202 9.17 16.94 1.78
C ALA A 202 9.69 17.95 0.76
N TYR A 203 9.24 19.21 0.88
CA TYR A 203 9.66 20.34 0.06
C TYR A 203 9.33 20.19 -1.44
N LYS A 204 8.33 19.38 -1.76
CA LYS A 204 7.80 19.22 -3.13
C LYS A 204 7.45 20.57 -3.77
N LEU A 205 7.34 20.59 -5.09
CA LEU A 205 6.73 21.73 -5.78
C LEU A 205 5.28 21.89 -5.29
N HIS A 206 4.83 23.13 -5.11
CA HIS A 206 3.43 23.39 -4.79
C HIS A 206 2.52 22.75 -5.84
N GLY A 207 1.49 22.05 -5.40
CA GLY A 207 0.59 21.29 -6.26
C GLY A 207 1.10 19.92 -6.72
N ARG A 208 2.30 19.46 -6.32
CA ARG A 208 2.76 18.09 -6.62
C ARG A 208 1.90 17.08 -5.87
N VAL A 209 1.41 16.10 -6.61
CA VAL A 209 0.64 14.95 -6.11
C VAL A 209 1.44 13.66 -6.28
N GLY A 210 1.48 12.84 -5.22
CA GLY A 210 2.12 11.53 -5.22
C GLY A 210 1.20 10.39 -5.67
N ASP A 211 1.62 9.14 -5.39
CA ASP A 211 0.83 7.94 -5.67
C ASP A 211 -0.31 7.73 -4.68
N SER A 212 -0.15 8.18 -3.44
CA SER A 212 -1.06 7.90 -2.32
C SER A 212 -2.54 8.25 -2.54
N PRO A 213 -2.94 9.30 -3.30
CA PRO A 213 -4.35 9.57 -3.56
C PRO A 213 -4.85 8.95 -4.87
N ILE A 214 -4.02 8.21 -5.60
CA ILE A 214 -4.34 7.69 -6.92
C ILE A 214 -4.66 6.20 -6.81
N ILE A 215 -5.95 5.86 -6.96
CA ILE A 215 -6.41 4.48 -7.04
C ILE A 215 -5.70 3.76 -8.19
N GLY A 216 -5.14 2.60 -7.88
CA GLY A 216 -4.32 1.79 -8.76
C GLY A 216 -2.83 2.12 -8.73
N ALA A 217 -2.42 3.26 -8.16
CA ALA A 217 -1.03 3.56 -7.87
C ALA A 217 -0.74 3.29 -6.38
N GLY A 218 -1.16 4.20 -5.50
CA GLY A 218 -0.94 4.15 -4.05
C GLY A 218 -1.67 3.02 -3.33
N LEU A 219 -2.86 2.68 -3.84
CA LEU A 219 -3.78 1.71 -3.24
C LEU A 219 -4.64 1.07 -4.33
N PHE A 220 -4.88 -0.24 -4.21
CA PHE A 220 -5.91 -0.92 -5.00
C PHE A 220 -6.50 -2.09 -4.21
N VAL A 221 -7.82 -2.26 -4.27
CA VAL A 221 -8.56 -3.33 -3.61
C VAL A 221 -9.47 -3.98 -4.63
N ASP A 222 -9.40 -5.30 -4.73
CA ASP A 222 -10.38 -6.11 -5.43
C ASP A 222 -10.82 -7.23 -4.49
N ASN A 223 -12.09 -7.24 -4.12
CA ASN A 223 -12.59 -8.16 -3.11
C ASN A 223 -12.66 -9.62 -3.58
N GLU A 224 -12.51 -9.91 -4.87
CA GLU A 224 -12.40 -11.28 -5.38
C GLU A 224 -10.94 -11.79 -5.35
N ILE A 225 -9.97 -10.88 -5.31
CA ILE A 225 -8.55 -11.22 -5.49
C ILE A 225 -7.71 -10.91 -4.25
N GLY A 226 -7.67 -9.64 -3.85
CA GLY A 226 -6.71 -9.12 -2.89
C GLY A 226 -6.63 -7.60 -2.88
N ALA A 227 -5.80 -7.08 -1.99
CA ALA A 227 -5.52 -5.67 -1.86
C ALA A 227 -4.01 -5.43 -1.88
N ALA A 228 -3.58 -4.27 -2.38
CA ALA A 228 -2.20 -3.83 -2.35
C ALA A 228 -2.13 -2.33 -2.06
N THR A 229 -1.08 -1.93 -1.35
CA THR A 229 -0.73 -0.53 -1.10
C THR A 229 0.78 -0.34 -1.32
N SER A 230 1.19 0.89 -1.60
CA SER A 230 2.59 1.26 -1.83
C SER A 230 3.09 2.38 -0.92
N THR A 231 4.40 2.56 -0.93
CA THR A 231 5.10 3.68 -0.28
C THR A 231 6.42 3.99 -1.00
N GLY A 232 6.97 5.17 -0.77
CA GLY A 232 8.26 5.62 -1.30
C GLY A 232 8.09 6.66 -2.40
N VAL A 233 8.97 6.64 -3.40
CA VAL A 233 8.95 7.63 -4.50
C VAL A 233 7.72 7.43 -5.38
N GLY A 234 6.66 8.18 -5.07
CA GLY A 234 5.35 8.06 -5.71
C GLY A 234 5.37 8.20 -7.24
N GLU A 235 6.28 8.99 -7.81
CA GLU A 235 6.41 9.12 -9.27
C GLU A 235 6.66 7.76 -9.95
N GLU A 236 7.43 6.87 -9.33
CA GLU A 236 7.73 5.57 -9.92
C GLU A 236 6.59 4.56 -9.70
N VAL A 237 5.82 4.70 -8.62
CA VAL A 237 4.60 3.92 -8.40
C VAL A 237 3.53 4.30 -9.42
N ILE A 238 3.28 5.60 -9.63
CA ILE A 238 2.34 6.10 -10.64
C ILE A 238 2.74 5.59 -12.02
N ARG A 239 4.03 5.67 -12.38
CA ARG A 239 4.54 5.30 -13.71
C ARG A 239 4.22 3.86 -14.11
N ILE A 240 4.01 2.97 -13.14
CA ILE A 240 3.72 1.54 -13.39
C ILE A 240 2.32 1.10 -12.97
N CYS A 241 1.47 2.02 -12.49
CA CYS A 241 0.20 1.68 -11.82
C CYS A 241 0.40 0.60 -10.74
N GLY A 242 1.31 0.87 -9.80
CA GLY A 242 1.93 -0.12 -8.93
C GLY A 242 0.96 -1.06 -8.19
N SER A 243 0.05 -0.52 -7.39
CA SER A 243 -0.87 -1.36 -6.59
C SER A 243 -1.86 -2.12 -7.46
N HIS A 244 -2.35 -1.52 -8.55
CA HIS A 244 -3.19 -2.23 -9.52
C HIS A 244 -2.43 -3.40 -10.17
N LEU A 245 -1.18 -3.18 -10.57
CA LEU A 245 -0.32 -4.23 -11.12
C LEU A 245 -0.12 -5.37 -10.13
N VAL A 246 0.12 -5.08 -8.85
CA VAL A 246 0.28 -6.13 -7.82
C VAL A 246 -0.99 -6.97 -7.70
N VAL A 247 -2.17 -6.34 -7.62
CA VAL A 247 -3.43 -7.08 -7.55
C VAL A 247 -3.70 -7.88 -8.83
N GLU A 248 -3.38 -7.33 -10.00
CA GLU A 248 -3.56 -8.05 -11.27
C GLU A 248 -2.59 -9.23 -11.42
N LEU A 249 -1.37 -9.13 -10.88
CA LEU A 249 -0.46 -10.26 -10.79
C LEU A 249 -1.00 -11.34 -9.84
N MET A 250 -1.62 -10.96 -8.72
CA MET A 250 -2.32 -11.92 -7.86
C MET A 250 -3.50 -12.59 -8.58
N ARG A 251 -4.26 -11.84 -9.40
CA ARG A 251 -5.33 -12.40 -10.24
C ARG A 251 -4.80 -13.47 -11.19
N GLN A 252 -3.58 -13.31 -11.67
CA GLN A 252 -2.90 -14.28 -12.55
C GLN A 252 -2.35 -15.51 -11.80
N GLY A 253 -2.61 -15.64 -10.50
CA GLY A 253 -2.25 -16.79 -9.68
C GLY A 253 -0.92 -16.66 -8.93
N ASN A 254 -0.30 -15.48 -8.92
CA ASN A 254 0.87 -15.23 -8.09
C ASN A 254 0.47 -15.06 -6.62
N SER A 255 1.33 -15.50 -5.70
CA SER A 255 1.18 -15.12 -4.28
C SER A 255 1.36 -13.60 -4.10
N PRO A 256 0.85 -13.00 -3.00
CA PRO A 256 1.10 -11.60 -2.67
C PRO A 256 2.59 -11.22 -2.71
N GLN A 257 3.46 -12.13 -2.26
CA GLN A 257 4.91 -11.92 -2.24
C GLN A 257 5.49 -11.84 -3.65
N GLU A 258 5.17 -12.81 -4.51
CA GLU A 258 5.63 -12.84 -5.90
C GLU A 258 5.09 -11.66 -6.71
N ALA A 259 3.84 -11.25 -6.47
CA ALA A 259 3.22 -10.10 -7.11
C ALA A 259 3.97 -8.79 -6.77
N CYS A 260 4.28 -8.55 -5.49
CA CYS A 260 5.10 -7.42 -5.05
C CYS A 260 6.50 -7.44 -5.70
N GLU A 261 7.15 -8.60 -5.74
CA GLU A 261 8.47 -8.77 -6.38
C GLU A 261 8.48 -8.42 -7.86
N LEU A 262 7.47 -8.88 -8.61
CA LEU A 262 7.34 -8.61 -10.04
C LEU A 262 7.06 -7.14 -10.32
N ALA A 263 6.27 -6.46 -9.47
CA ALA A 263 6.04 -5.02 -9.58
C ALA A 263 7.34 -4.22 -9.37
N VAL A 264 8.12 -4.55 -8.33
CA VAL A 264 9.43 -3.91 -8.10
C VAL A 264 10.39 -4.16 -9.26
N LYS A 265 10.47 -5.40 -9.77
CA LYS A 265 11.30 -5.74 -10.94
C LYS A 265 10.91 -4.92 -12.18
N ARG A 266 9.64 -4.54 -12.34
CA ARG A 266 9.20 -3.65 -13.43
C ARG A 266 9.77 -2.23 -13.27
N ILE A 267 9.81 -1.70 -12.05
CA ILE A 267 10.46 -0.40 -11.77
C ILE A 267 11.95 -0.46 -12.12
N VAL A 268 12.64 -1.51 -11.66
CA VAL A 268 14.07 -1.74 -11.98
C VAL A 268 14.29 -1.80 -13.49
N LYS A 269 13.46 -2.53 -14.23
CA LYS A 269 13.56 -2.62 -15.69
C LYS A 269 13.37 -1.26 -16.38
N ASN A 270 12.42 -0.45 -15.90
CA ASN A 270 12.11 0.85 -16.50
C ASN A 270 13.19 1.90 -16.21
N GLN A 271 13.81 1.85 -15.03
CA GLN A 271 14.77 2.86 -14.57
C GLN A 271 15.98 2.26 -13.81
N PRO A 272 16.86 1.46 -14.46
CA PRO A 272 17.87 0.65 -13.76
C PRO A 272 18.91 1.41 -12.94
N ALA A 273 19.24 2.64 -13.37
CA ALA A 273 20.18 3.49 -12.64
C ALA A 273 19.48 4.14 -11.43
N LYS A 274 18.32 4.78 -11.68
CA LYS A 274 17.55 5.47 -10.65
C LYS A 274 17.05 4.53 -9.56
N SER A 275 16.69 3.29 -9.91
CA SER A 275 16.17 2.28 -8.96
C SER A 275 17.15 1.90 -7.85
N LYS A 276 18.44 2.19 -8.01
CA LYS A 276 19.48 1.99 -6.97
C LYS A 276 19.54 3.12 -5.95
N GLU A 277 18.93 4.27 -6.26
CA GLU A 277 19.03 5.51 -5.48
C GLU A 277 17.71 5.91 -4.82
N ILE A 278 16.62 5.20 -5.13
CA ILE A 278 15.27 5.50 -4.64
C ILE A 278 14.67 4.29 -3.93
N GLN A 279 13.76 4.56 -3.00
CA GLN A 279 12.95 3.52 -2.36
C GLN A 279 11.54 3.47 -2.95
N VAL A 280 11.05 2.26 -3.19
CA VAL A 280 9.64 1.92 -3.42
C VAL A 280 9.38 0.58 -2.74
N GLY A 281 8.31 0.50 -1.96
CA GLY A 281 7.84 -0.73 -1.33
C GLY A 281 6.38 -1.01 -1.69
N PHE A 282 6.05 -2.27 -1.88
CA PHE A 282 4.68 -2.76 -2.00
C PHE A 282 4.36 -3.73 -0.87
N LEU A 283 3.13 -3.65 -0.36
CA LEU A 283 2.55 -4.55 0.63
C LEU A 283 1.19 -5.02 0.12
N ALA A 284 0.93 -6.32 0.18
CA ALA A 284 -0.27 -6.92 -0.35
C ALA A 284 -0.83 -8.02 0.55
N ILE A 285 -2.15 -8.21 0.47
CA ILE A 285 -2.87 -9.35 1.03
C ILE A 285 -3.80 -9.95 -0.04
N ASN A 286 -3.99 -11.26 -0.05
CA ASN A 286 -5.00 -11.91 -0.89
C ASN A 286 -6.24 -12.35 -0.09
N LYS A 287 -7.21 -12.95 -0.78
CA LYS A 287 -8.45 -13.44 -0.17
C LYS A 287 -8.29 -14.59 0.84
N ASN A 288 -7.14 -15.26 0.85
CA ASN A 288 -6.80 -16.26 1.86
C ASN A 288 -6.14 -15.64 3.11
N GLY A 289 -5.89 -14.34 3.12
CA GLY A 289 -5.14 -13.66 4.18
C GLY A 289 -3.64 -13.93 4.15
N GLU A 290 -3.11 -14.42 3.03
CA GLU A 290 -1.66 -14.47 2.80
C GLU A 290 -1.15 -13.04 2.65
N VAL A 291 0.03 -12.75 3.21
CA VAL A 291 0.66 -11.42 3.19
C VAL A 291 1.97 -11.49 2.42
N GLY A 292 2.27 -10.47 1.62
CA GLY A 292 3.54 -10.36 0.90
C GLY A 292 4.01 -8.92 0.78
N ALA A 293 5.32 -8.72 0.85
CA ALA A 293 5.92 -7.41 0.76
C ALA A 293 7.29 -7.47 0.07
N TYR A 294 7.58 -6.47 -0.76
CA TYR A 294 8.88 -6.38 -1.43
C TYR A 294 9.23 -4.93 -1.74
N ALA A 295 10.52 -4.61 -1.70
CA ALA A 295 11.02 -3.24 -1.91
C ALA A 295 12.20 -3.17 -2.87
N LEU A 296 12.52 -1.96 -3.33
CA LEU A 296 13.74 -1.70 -4.08
C LEU A 296 14.99 -1.85 -3.21
N LEU A 297 15.03 -1.15 -2.08
CA LEU A 297 16.16 -1.11 -1.16
C LEU A 297 15.81 -1.77 0.18
N LYS A 298 16.83 -2.23 0.92
CA LYS A 298 16.68 -2.76 2.29
C LYS A 298 16.04 -1.75 3.25
N GLY A 299 15.50 -2.27 4.35
CA GLY A 299 14.95 -1.48 5.45
C GLY A 299 13.48 -1.09 5.31
N PHE A 300 12.79 -1.52 4.25
CA PHE A 300 11.32 -1.48 4.24
C PHE A 300 10.76 -2.46 5.26
N THR A 301 9.99 -1.95 6.21
CA THR A 301 9.28 -2.76 7.22
C THR A 301 7.78 -2.64 7.04
N TYR A 302 7.04 -3.63 7.55
CA TYR A 302 5.58 -3.61 7.60
C TYR A 302 5.10 -4.29 8.87
N ALA A 303 3.95 -3.87 9.38
CA ALA A 303 3.33 -4.45 10.56
C ALA A 303 2.14 -5.33 10.16
N VAL A 304 1.99 -6.49 10.81
CA VAL A 304 0.87 -7.43 10.61
C VAL A 304 0.18 -7.69 11.93
N TYR A 305 -1.15 -7.59 11.96
CA TYR A 305 -1.97 -7.96 13.10
C TYR A 305 -3.09 -8.91 12.66
N SER A 306 -3.09 -10.12 13.20
CA SER A 306 -4.17 -11.10 13.18
C SER A 306 -4.27 -11.82 14.54
N ASP A 307 -5.23 -12.73 14.71
CA ASP A 307 -5.30 -13.58 15.91
C ASP A 307 -4.05 -14.46 16.08
N GLU A 308 -3.39 -14.82 14.98
CA GLU A 308 -2.19 -15.66 14.96
C GLU A 308 -0.89 -14.86 15.07
N ILE A 309 -0.92 -13.58 14.68
CA ILE A 309 0.23 -12.68 14.64
C ILE A 309 -0.14 -11.43 15.46
N PRO A 310 0.22 -11.38 16.77
CA PRO A 310 -0.17 -10.28 17.63
C PRO A 310 0.68 -9.03 17.36
N ASN A 311 0.28 -8.27 16.34
CA ASN A 311 0.81 -6.97 15.95
C ASN A 311 2.34 -6.88 15.84
N LYS A 312 2.91 -7.63 14.89
CA LYS A 312 4.37 -7.79 14.75
C LYS A 312 4.91 -7.06 13.52
N ILE A 313 6.11 -6.48 13.66
CA ILE A 313 6.87 -5.90 12.55
C ILE A 313 7.68 -6.99 11.83
N PHE A 314 7.69 -6.91 10.51
CA PHE A 314 8.49 -7.73 9.60
C PHE A 314 9.36 -6.82 8.72
N GLU A 315 10.56 -7.28 8.40
CA GLU A 315 11.40 -6.66 7.38
C GLU A 315 11.10 -7.31 6.03
N ALA A 316 10.75 -6.50 5.03
CA ALA A 316 10.50 -6.97 3.68
C ALA A 316 11.81 -7.34 2.99
N LYS A 317 11.75 -8.35 2.12
CA LYS A 317 12.86 -8.61 1.19
C LYS A 317 12.97 -7.44 0.19
N SER A 318 14.17 -7.22 -0.33
CA SER A 318 14.46 -6.18 -1.30
C SER A 318 15.17 -6.71 -2.54
N TYR A 319 15.13 -5.93 -3.62
CA TYR A 319 15.87 -6.22 -4.85
C TYR A 319 17.37 -5.95 -4.69
N TYR A 320 17.74 -4.83 -4.07
CA TYR A 320 19.12 -4.42 -3.75
C TYR A 320 19.43 -4.57 -2.25
#